data_AF-A0A9D8J4V0-F1
#
_entry.id   AF-A0A9D8J4V0-F1
#
_cell.length_a   1.000
_cell.length_b   1.000
_cell.length_c   1.000
_cell.angle_alpha   90.00
_cell.angle_beta   90.00
_cell.angle_gamma   90.00
#
_symmetry.space_group_name_H-M   'P 1'
#
loop_
_entity.id
_entity.type
_entity.pdbx_description
1 polymer ?
#
loop_
_entity_poly.entity_id
_entity_poly.type
_entity_poly.pdbx_seq_one_letter_code
_entity_poly.pdbx_strand_id
1 'polypeptide(L)'
;MDFLFQQVSEHGLSRCANQIYHEEKIYYGQLQAHSCEYLAPLSIYGEALFYETKIKGAQIYGRVVLRQNTHVDHLSVYANQMYVHQSNVGEIELSSQQESPVVYLNQSKIKGVLKFSGQSGVVFADRLSEVGQIINGEIKYV
;
A
#
# COMPACT_ATOMS: atom_id res chain seq x y z
N MET A 1 -24.78 8.92 12.79
CA MET A 1 -24.78 8.04 11.62
C MET A 1 -24.04 6.80 12.06
N ASP A 2 -24.77 5.79 12.50
CA ASP A 2 -24.21 4.58 13.08
C ASP A 2 -23.77 3.66 11.95
N PHE A 3 -22.45 3.48 11.83
CA PHE A 3 -21.87 2.56 10.85
C PHE A 3 -21.98 1.14 11.40
N LEU A 4 -22.85 0.35 10.79
CA LEU A 4 -22.93 -1.09 10.99
C LEU A 4 -21.60 -1.72 10.55
N PHE A 5 -20.78 -2.09 11.52
CA PHE A 5 -19.59 -2.90 11.33
C PHE A 5 -20.02 -4.34 10.99
N GLN A 6 -19.86 -4.75 9.73
CA GLN A 6 -19.82 -6.18 9.42
C GLN A 6 -18.40 -6.70 9.70
N GLN A 7 -18.22 -7.11 10.94
CA GLN A 7 -17.09 -7.90 11.41
C GLN A 7 -17.12 -9.24 10.66
N VAL A 8 -16.23 -9.43 9.68
CA VAL A 8 -15.99 -10.77 9.10
C VAL A 8 -15.17 -11.53 10.13
N SER A 9 -15.80 -12.52 10.76
CA SER A 9 -15.32 -13.27 11.91
C SER A 9 -13.96 -13.93 11.67
N GLU A 10 -13.05 -13.75 12.63
CA GLU A 10 -11.99 -14.71 12.94
C GLU A 10 -12.63 -16.06 13.31
N HIS A 11 -12.43 -17.10 12.50
CA HIS A 11 -12.33 -18.50 12.94
C HIS A 11 -11.95 -19.38 11.74
N GLY A 12 -10.71 -19.89 11.74
CA GLY A 12 -10.34 -21.13 11.04
C GLY A 12 -10.16 -21.03 9.52
N LEU A 13 -8.95 -21.38 9.08
CA LEU A 13 -8.54 -21.66 7.70
C LEU A 13 -8.40 -20.40 6.82
N SER A 14 -7.16 -20.18 6.37
CA SER A 14 -6.81 -19.52 5.11
C SER A 14 -7.94 -19.71 4.07
N ARG A 15 -8.77 -18.68 3.91
CA ARG A 15 -9.80 -18.60 2.88
C ARG A 15 -9.52 -17.32 2.12
N CYS A 16 -8.63 -17.44 1.15
CA CYS A 16 -8.44 -16.43 0.12
C CYS A 16 -9.81 -16.06 -0.45
N ALA A 17 -10.19 -14.78 -0.44
CA ALA A 17 -11.33 -14.36 -1.23
C ALA A 17 -10.86 -14.33 -2.69
N ASN A 18 -11.43 -15.20 -3.55
CA ASN A 18 -11.11 -15.20 -4.98
C ASN A 18 -11.75 -13.98 -5.67
N GLN A 19 -11.37 -12.77 -5.28
CA GLN A 19 -11.60 -11.58 -6.10
C GLN A 19 -10.41 -11.44 -7.04
N ILE A 20 -10.42 -12.24 -8.10
CA ILE A 20 -9.41 -12.16 -9.15
C ILE A 20 -9.87 -11.09 -10.14
N TYR A 21 -9.11 -10.00 -10.24
CA TYR A 21 -9.32 -8.97 -11.24
C TYR A 21 -8.35 -9.25 -12.39
N HIS A 22 -8.90 -9.64 -13.55
CA HIS A 22 -8.11 -10.00 -14.74
C HIS A 22 -7.85 -8.81 -15.67
N GLU A 23 -8.50 -7.68 -15.43
CA GLU A 23 -8.43 -6.48 -16.27
C GLU A 23 -8.21 -5.24 -15.40
N GLU A 24 -7.66 -4.18 -16.00
CA GLU A 24 -7.49 -2.90 -15.34
C GLU A 24 -8.87 -2.39 -14.90
N LYS A 25 -9.00 -2.12 -13.59
CA LYS A 25 -10.26 -1.69 -13.02
C LYS A 25 -10.09 -0.41 -12.22
N ILE A 26 -11.00 0.52 -12.48
CA ILE A 26 -11.15 1.77 -11.73
C ILE A 26 -12.11 1.54 -10.56
N TYR A 27 -11.69 1.88 -9.36
CA TYR A 27 -12.49 1.80 -8.14
C TYR A 27 -12.70 3.20 -7.58
N TYR A 28 -13.91 3.45 -7.08
CA TYR A 28 -14.24 4.67 -6.34
C TYR A 28 -14.67 4.28 -4.92
N GLY A 29 -14.12 4.95 -3.92
CA GLY A 29 -14.37 4.66 -2.51
C GLY A 29 -13.33 3.73 -1.89
N GLN A 30 -13.76 2.84 -1.01
CA GLN A 30 -12.85 1.94 -0.29
C GLN A 30 -12.74 0.59 -1.02
N LEU A 31 -11.51 0.18 -1.33
CA LEU A 31 -11.18 -1.17 -1.78
C LEU A 31 -10.43 -1.90 -0.68
N GLN A 32 -10.99 -3.01 -0.21
CA GLN A 32 -10.28 -3.99 0.60
C GLN A 32 -10.08 -5.26 -0.21
N ALA A 33 -8.83 -5.70 -0.37
CA ALA A 33 -8.53 -6.95 -1.09
C ALA A 33 -7.73 -7.93 -0.24
N HIS A 34 -8.07 -9.20 -0.41
CA HIS A 34 -7.36 -10.35 0.11
C HIS A 34 -7.36 -11.45 -0.95
N SER A 35 -6.25 -11.59 -1.70
CA SER A 35 -6.14 -12.52 -2.82
C SER A 35 -4.85 -13.33 -2.80
N CYS A 36 -4.99 -14.65 -2.92
CA CYS A 36 -3.86 -15.56 -3.06
C CYS A 36 -3.30 -15.62 -4.50
N GLU A 37 -4.00 -15.01 -5.45
CA GLU A 37 -3.55 -14.83 -6.83
C GLU A 37 -3.10 -13.40 -7.10
N TYR A 38 -2.28 -13.23 -8.14
CA TYR A 38 -1.84 -11.91 -8.60
C TYR A 38 -3.00 -11.16 -9.25
N LEU A 39 -3.37 -10.02 -8.65
CA LEU A 39 -4.32 -9.09 -9.23
C LEU A 39 -3.69 -8.37 -10.43
N ALA A 40 -4.50 -8.12 -11.46
CA ALA A 40 -4.17 -7.20 -12.53
C ALA A 40 -3.93 -5.78 -11.97
N PRO A 41 -3.30 -4.88 -12.76
CA PRO A 41 -3.12 -3.50 -12.34
C PRO A 41 -4.43 -2.83 -11.90
N LEU A 42 -4.38 -2.06 -10.81
CA LEU A 42 -5.56 -1.42 -10.20
C LEU A 42 -5.43 0.10 -10.20
N SER A 43 -6.55 0.81 -10.43
CA SER A 43 -6.64 2.26 -10.29
C SER A 43 -7.72 2.60 -9.27
N ILE A 44 -7.37 3.26 -8.16
CA ILE A 44 -8.26 3.43 -7.00
C ILE A 44 -8.37 4.91 -6.65
N TYR A 45 -9.58 5.44 -6.64
CA TYR A 45 -9.92 6.79 -6.15
C TYR A 45 -10.58 6.67 -4.78
N GLY A 46 -9.78 6.75 -3.72
CA GLY A 46 -10.22 6.59 -2.35
C GLY A 46 -9.22 5.82 -1.49
N GLU A 47 -9.72 4.90 -0.66
CA GLU A 47 -8.90 4.15 0.29
C GLU A 47 -8.60 2.75 -0.22
N ALA A 48 -7.33 2.35 -0.19
CA ALA A 48 -6.87 1.02 -0.55
C ALA A 48 -6.30 0.30 0.67
N LEU A 49 -6.85 -0.87 0.97
CA LEU A 49 -6.46 -1.71 2.08
C LEU A 49 -6.19 -3.14 1.59
N PHE A 50 -4.91 -3.51 1.53
CA PHE A 50 -4.49 -4.80 1.01
C PHE A 50 -3.95 -5.69 2.14
N TYR A 51 -4.44 -6.93 2.18
CA TYR A 51 -4.04 -7.98 3.13
C TYR A 51 -3.70 -9.25 2.37
N GLU A 52 -2.55 -9.88 2.65
CA GLU A 52 -2.16 -11.16 2.02
C GLU A 52 -2.41 -11.19 0.51
N THR A 53 -2.11 -10.08 -0.18
CA THR A 53 -2.47 -9.87 -1.59
C THR A 53 -1.23 -9.70 -2.46
N LYS A 54 -1.27 -10.19 -3.70
CA LYS A 54 -0.23 -9.94 -4.71
C LYS A 54 -0.77 -9.04 -5.82
N ILE A 55 -0.05 -7.98 -6.16
CA ILE A 55 -0.50 -6.97 -7.14
C ILE A 55 0.67 -6.62 -8.05
N LYS A 56 0.45 -6.69 -9.37
CA LYS A 56 1.47 -6.27 -10.36
C LYS A 56 1.71 -4.76 -10.33
N GLY A 57 0.65 -3.98 -10.20
CA GLY A 57 0.74 -2.53 -10.14
C GLY A 57 -0.51 -1.91 -9.53
N ALA A 58 -0.37 -0.79 -8.81
CA ALA A 58 -1.54 -0.01 -8.42
C ALA A 58 -1.26 1.49 -8.47
N GLN A 59 -2.27 2.24 -8.93
CA GLN A 59 -2.34 3.70 -8.84
C GLN A 59 -3.45 4.06 -7.85
N ILE A 60 -3.12 4.86 -6.83
CA ILE A 60 -4.04 5.14 -5.74
C ILE A 60 -4.10 6.64 -5.47
N TYR A 61 -5.29 7.21 -5.59
CA TYR A 61 -5.62 8.60 -5.29
C TYR A 61 -6.32 8.66 -3.94
N GLY A 62 -5.52 8.65 -2.88
CA GLY A 62 -6.00 8.60 -1.50
C GLY A 62 -5.20 7.66 -0.63
N ARG A 63 -5.79 7.20 0.46
CA ARG A 63 -5.08 6.50 1.54
C ARG A 63 -4.67 5.09 1.12
N VAL A 64 -3.44 4.69 1.48
CA VAL A 64 -2.92 3.34 1.24
C VAL A 64 -2.44 2.67 2.52
N VAL A 65 -2.91 1.44 2.73
CA VAL A 65 -2.48 0.58 3.84
C VAL A 65 -2.21 -0.82 3.30
N LEU A 66 -0.96 -1.28 3.41
CA LEU A 66 -0.52 -2.63 3.04
C LEU A 66 -0.20 -3.43 4.31
N ARG A 67 -0.74 -4.64 4.41
CA ARG A 67 -0.59 -5.47 5.61
C ARG A 67 -0.33 -6.93 5.26
N GLN A 68 0.35 -7.63 6.16
CA GLN A 68 0.42 -9.09 6.25
C GLN A 68 0.75 -9.78 4.92
N ASN A 69 2.04 -9.93 4.62
CA ASN A 69 2.54 -10.62 3.43
C ASN A 69 2.00 -10.08 2.10
N THR A 70 1.54 -8.83 2.05
CA THR A 70 1.16 -8.19 0.79
C THR A 70 2.40 -7.95 -0.06
N HIS A 71 2.30 -8.24 -1.35
CA HIS A 71 3.34 -8.00 -2.32
C HIS A 71 2.83 -7.12 -3.46
N VAL A 72 3.52 -6.00 -3.70
CA VAL A 72 3.19 -5.08 -4.79
C VAL A 72 4.45 -4.80 -5.60
N ASP A 73 4.45 -5.05 -6.90
CA ASP A 73 5.66 -4.86 -7.71
C ASP A 73 5.92 -3.35 -7.97
N HIS A 74 4.87 -2.61 -8.34
CA HIS A 74 4.94 -1.16 -8.56
C HIS A 74 3.73 -0.43 -7.93
N LEU A 75 3.97 0.70 -7.27
CA LEU A 75 2.92 1.47 -6.61
C LEU A 75 3.09 2.98 -6.88
N SER A 76 2.07 3.60 -7.46
CA SER A 76 1.96 5.06 -7.56
C SER A 76 0.88 5.56 -6.60
N VAL A 77 1.22 6.45 -5.69
CA VAL A 77 0.31 6.96 -4.64
C VAL A 77 0.22 8.47 -4.70
N TYR A 78 -0.98 9.00 -4.80
CA TYR A 78 -1.30 10.42 -4.70
C TYR A 78 -1.96 10.68 -3.36
N ALA A 79 -1.15 10.78 -2.30
CA ALA A 79 -1.59 11.06 -0.94
C ALA A 79 -0.44 11.55 -0.06
N ASN A 80 -0.81 12.13 1.09
CA ASN A 80 0.16 12.64 2.05
C ASN A 80 0.74 11.52 2.93
N GLN A 81 0.07 10.37 3.03
CA GLN A 81 0.46 9.30 3.94
C GLN A 81 0.27 7.90 3.34
N MET A 82 1.21 7.02 3.62
CA MET A 82 1.15 5.59 3.27
C MET A 82 1.66 4.73 4.44
N TYR A 83 1.00 3.59 4.66
CA TYR A 83 1.35 2.65 5.73
C TYR A 83 1.65 1.26 5.15
N VAL A 84 2.79 0.69 5.52
CA VAL A 84 3.21 -0.65 5.12
C VAL A 84 3.62 -1.43 6.35
N HIS A 85 2.99 -2.59 6.54
CA HIS A 85 3.27 -3.47 7.65
C HIS A 85 3.45 -4.91 7.17
N GLN A 86 4.57 -5.55 7.54
CA GLN A 86 4.87 -6.94 7.21
C GLN A 86 4.69 -7.25 5.71
N SER A 87 5.08 -6.33 4.84
CA SER A 87 4.78 -6.40 3.40
C SER A 87 6.00 -6.05 2.55
N ASN A 88 5.96 -6.46 1.29
CA ASN A 88 7.03 -6.26 0.32
C ASN A 88 6.55 -5.41 -0.85
N VAL A 89 7.14 -4.24 -1.04
CA VAL A 89 6.86 -3.36 -2.17
C VAL A 89 8.12 -3.28 -3.04
N GLY A 90 7.96 -3.32 -4.36
CA GLY A 90 9.06 -3.10 -5.29
C GLY A 90 9.40 -1.62 -5.36
N GLU A 91 8.83 -0.93 -6.35
CA GLU A 91 9.01 0.51 -6.55
C GLU A 91 7.80 1.32 -6.06
N ILE A 92 8.08 2.50 -5.49
CA ILE A 92 7.06 3.43 -5.01
C ILE A 92 7.33 4.82 -5.59
N GLU A 93 6.32 5.40 -6.22
CA GLU A 93 6.25 6.84 -6.46
C GLU A 93 5.12 7.43 -5.63
N LEU A 94 5.45 8.34 -4.72
CA LEU A 94 4.48 8.98 -3.85
C LEU A 94 4.47 10.49 -4.08
N SER A 95 3.30 11.01 -4.45
CA SER A 95 3.09 12.41 -4.81
C SER A 95 2.12 13.07 -3.84
N SER A 96 2.50 14.24 -3.33
CA SER A 96 1.65 15.08 -2.48
C SER A 96 1.74 16.54 -2.93
N GLN A 97 0.59 17.22 -3.01
CA GLN A 97 0.52 18.62 -3.43
C GLN A 97 0.48 19.60 -2.26
N GLN A 98 0.00 19.18 -1.08
CA GLN A 98 -0.34 20.08 0.02
C GLN A 98 0.65 20.00 1.18
N GLU A 99 1.16 18.80 1.47
CA GLU A 99 1.99 18.54 2.66
C GLU A 99 3.19 17.68 2.31
N SER A 100 4.22 17.71 3.16
CA SER A 100 5.35 16.78 3.06
C SER A 100 4.85 15.34 3.23
N PRO A 101 5.04 14.47 2.22
CA PRO A 101 4.54 13.12 2.28
C PRO A 101 5.28 12.26 3.32
N VAL A 102 4.55 11.34 3.95
CA VAL A 102 5.08 10.46 4.99
C VAL A 102 4.79 8.99 4.66
N VAL A 103 5.80 8.14 4.77
CA VAL A 103 5.67 6.68 4.63
C VAL A 103 6.05 6.01 5.94
N TYR A 104 5.15 5.19 6.48
CA TYR A 104 5.39 4.39 7.68
C TYR A 104 5.65 2.94 7.31
N LEU A 105 6.81 2.42 7.72
CA LEU A 105 7.25 1.06 7.47
C LEU A 105 7.48 0.33 8.79
N ASN A 106 6.85 -0.83 8.92
CA ASN A 106 6.99 -1.69 10.08
C ASN A 106 7.20 -3.14 9.59
N GLN A 107 8.36 -3.72 9.89
CA GLN A 107 8.78 -5.05 9.41
C GLN A 107 8.57 -5.24 7.90
N SER A 108 8.84 -4.20 7.11
CA SER A 108 8.48 -4.16 5.69
C SER A 108 9.70 -3.93 4.81
N LYS A 109 9.60 -4.30 3.53
CA LYS A 109 10.69 -4.13 2.57
C LYS A 109 10.25 -3.32 1.38
N ILE A 110 11.01 -2.28 1.05
CA ILE A 110 10.95 -1.60 -0.25
C ILE A 110 12.21 -2.00 -1.02
N LYS A 111 12.05 -2.86 -2.03
CA LYS A 111 13.18 -3.48 -2.74
C LYS A 111 13.80 -2.57 -3.79
N GLY A 112 13.03 -1.62 -4.34
CA GLY A 112 13.44 -0.71 -5.40
C GLY A 112 13.65 0.71 -4.92
N VAL A 113 13.19 1.66 -5.73
CA VAL A 113 13.23 3.09 -5.43
C VAL A 113 11.94 3.51 -4.72
N LEU A 114 12.06 4.28 -3.64
CA LEU A 114 10.99 5.12 -3.12
C LEU A 114 11.28 6.57 -3.54
N LYS A 115 10.44 7.10 -4.42
CA LYS A 115 10.55 8.46 -4.94
C LYS A 115 9.41 9.32 -4.41
N PHE A 116 9.74 10.48 -3.84
CA PHE A 116 8.76 11.51 -3.55
C PHE A 116 8.71 12.56 -4.67
N SER A 117 7.54 12.73 -5.27
CA SER A 117 7.32 13.70 -6.34
C SER A 117 6.59 14.94 -5.78
N GLY A 118 7.14 16.13 -6.03
CA GLY A 118 6.68 17.38 -5.43
C GLY A 118 7.44 17.72 -4.15
N GLN A 119 6.77 17.68 -3.00
CA GLN A 119 7.39 17.98 -1.70
C GLN A 119 8.36 16.87 -1.26
N SER A 120 9.43 17.25 -0.56
CA SER A 120 10.35 16.28 0.06
C SER A 120 9.62 15.47 1.13
N GLY A 121 9.81 14.16 1.13
CA GLY A 121 9.12 13.25 2.04
C GLY A 121 9.98 12.71 3.18
N VAL A 122 9.31 12.04 4.12
CA VAL A 122 9.95 11.35 5.26
C VAL A 122 9.47 9.90 5.32
N VAL A 123 10.40 8.97 5.44
CA VAL A 123 10.13 7.56 5.71
C VAL A 123 10.42 7.27 7.18
N PHE A 124 9.40 6.90 7.95
CA PHE A 124 9.58 6.36 9.29
C PHE A 124 9.62 4.84 9.21
N ALA A 125 10.75 4.23 9.59
CA ALA A 125 10.96 2.79 9.48
C ALA A 125 11.39 2.19 10.81
N ASP A 126 10.90 1.00 11.15
CA ASP A 126 11.50 0.24 12.24
C ASP A 126 12.86 -0.36 11.82
N ARG A 127 13.64 -0.84 12.79
CA ARG A 127 14.97 -1.44 12.53
C ARG A 127 14.93 -2.75 11.75
N LEU A 128 13.75 -3.35 11.60
CA LEU A 128 13.56 -4.60 10.86
C LEU A 128 13.15 -4.35 9.41
N SER A 129 12.80 -3.10 9.07
CA SER A 129 12.44 -2.71 7.72
C SER A 129 13.68 -2.47 6.87
N GLU A 130 13.57 -2.85 5.61
CA GLU A 130 14.60 -2.60 4.60
C GLU A 130 14.05 -1.58 3.61
N VAL A 131 14.78 -0.49 3.42
CA VAL A 131 14.42 0.54 2.44
C VAL A 131 15.53 0.65 1.43
N GLY A 132 15.18 0.48 0.16
CA GLY A 132 16.10 0.71 -0.96
C GLY A 132 16.44 2.19 -1.12
N GLN A 133 16.63 2.62 -2.35
CA GLN A 133 17.02 4.00 -2.63
C GLN A 133 15.85 4.96 -2.36
N ILE A 134 16.12 6.06 -1.65
CA ILE A 134 15.16 7.16 -1.46
C ILE A 134 15.57 8.34 -2.34
N ILE A 135 14.61 8.89 -3.09
CA ILE A 135 14.78 10.09 -3.91
C ILE A 135 13.86 11.19 -3.35
N ASN A 136 14.42 12.38 -3.12
CA ASN A 136 13.71 13.56 -2.61
C ASN A 136 13.05 13.31 -1.25
N GLY A 137 13.78 12.68 -0.32
CA GLY A 137 13.30 12.45 1.03
C GLY A 137 14.38 11.90 1.94
N GLU A 138 14.01 11.69 3.19
CA GLU A 138 14.89 11.15 4.23
C GLU A 138 14.26 9.96 4.94
N ILE A 139 15.11 9.13 5.57
CA ILE A 139 14.67 8.02 6.42
C ILE A 139 14.98 8.30 7.88
N LYS A 140 14.02 8.00 8.76
CA LYS A 140 14.13 8.08 10.21
C LYS A 140 13.79 6.71 10.79
N TYR A 141 14.77 6.10 11.45
CA TYR A 141 14.53 4.86 12.16
C TYR A 141 13.91 5.14 13.53
N VAL A 142 12.78 4.50 13.81
CA VAL A 142 11.99 4.66 15.05
C VAL A 142 11.83 3.35 15.81
#